data_AF-A0A0P7C686-F1
#
_entry.id   AF-A0A0P7C686-F1
#
_cell.length_a   1.000
_cell.length_b   1.000
_cell.length_c   1.000
_cell.angle_alpha   90.00
_cell.angle_beta   90.00
_cell.angle_gamma   90.00
#
_symmetry.space_group_name_H-M   'P 1'
#
loop_
_entity.id
_entity.type
_entity.pdbx_description
1 polymer ?
#
loop_
_entity_poly.entity_id
_entity_poly.type
_entity_poly.pdbx_seq_one_letter_code
_entity_poly.pdbx_strand_id
1 'polypeptide(L)' 'MKAWEVIFADQKGEPSTMTLRAEHCPSEEDAARAIRSHLFPVMDELDLNDFQDRTISPTARWLKEHSGVTITSIHEAP' A
#
# COMPACT_ATOMS: atom_id res chain seq x y z
N MET A 1 13.16 -6.85 -13.83
CA MET A 1 11.93 -6.73 -13.00
C MET A 1 11.77 -7.98 -12.17
N LYS A 2 11.67 -7.83 -10.86
CA LYS A 2 11.39 -8.91 -9.91
C LYS A 2 9.95 -8.82 -9.41
N ALA A 3 9.43 -9.94 -8.92
CA ALA A 3 8.15 -9.97 -8.24
C ALA A 3 8.37 -9.79 -6.74
N TRP A 4 7.51 -9.00 -6.11
CA TRP A 4 7.53 -8.68 -4.69
C TRP A 4 6.18 -9.00 -4.09
N GLU A 5 6.15 -9.79 -3.03
CA GLU A 5 4.94 -10.06 -2.26
C GLU A 5 4.80 -9.04 -1.14
N VAL A 6 3.71 -8.27 -1.22
CA VAL A 6 3.27 -7.33 -0.21
C VAL A 6 2.14 -7.98 0.58
N ILE A 7 2.38 -8.19 1.87
CA ILE A 7 1.38 -8.67 2.81
C ILE A 7 0.84 -7.48 3.58
N PHE A 8 -0.47 -7.32 3.61
CA PHE A 8 -1.16 -6.28 4.36
C PHE A 8 -2.39 -6.85 5.07
N ALA A 9 -2.70 -6.33 6.25
CA ALA A 9 -3.95 -6.62 6.94
C ALA A 9 -5.01 -5.61 6.53
N ASP A 10 -6.24 -6.06 6.29
CA ASP A 10 -7.37 -5.18 5.99
C ASP A 10 -8.04 -4.62 7.27
N GLN A 11 -9.16 -3.90 7.11
CA GLN A 11 -9.93 -3.33 8.23
C GLN A 11 -10.47 -4.35 9.25
N LYS A 12 -10.51 -5.64 8.89
CA LYS A 12 -10.91 -6.74 9.77
C LYS A 12 -9.70 -7.45 10.38
N GLY A 13 -8.49 -7.05 10.00
CA GLY A 13 -7.25 -7.72 10.36
C GLY A 13 -6.99 -8.97 9.54
N GLU A 14 -7.74 -9.21 8.45
CA GLU A 14 -7.53 -10.36 7.59
C GLU A 14 -6.29 -10.12 6.71
N PRO A 15 -5.28 -11.01 6.74
CA PRO A 15 -4.09 -10.85 5.93
C PRO A 15 -4.42 -11.10 4.46
N SER A 16 -4.02 -10.15 3.62
CA SER A 16 -4.10 -10.19 2.17
C SER A 16 -2.72 -10.05 1.57
N THR A 17 -2.49 -10.71 0.43
CA THR A 17 -1.21 -10.68 -0.28
C THR A 17 -1.40 -10.10 -1.69
N MET A 18 -0.47 -9.25 -2.10
CA MET A 18 -0.42 -8.66 -3.43
C MET A 18 0.96 -8.76 -4.04
N THR A 19 1.03 -9.15 -5.31
CA THR A 19 2.30 -9.21 -6.04
C THR A 19 2.53 -7.92 -6.83
N LEU A 20 3.66 -7.27 -6.59
CA LEU A 20 4.14 -6.09 -7.32
C LEU A 20 5.34 -6.45 -8.19
N ARG A 21 5.43 -5.82 -9.36
CA ARG A 21 6.60 -5.96 -10.24
C ARG A 21 7.43 -4.69 -10.18
N ALA A 22 8.64 -4.80 -9.65
CA ALA A 22 9.58 -3.68 -9.52
C ALA A 22 11.02 -4.15 -9.71
N GLU A 23 11.91 -3.28 -10.15
CA GLU A 23 13.34 -3.61 -10.29
C GLU A 23 14.05 -3.76 -8.94
N HIS A 24 13.65 -2.94 -7.96
CA HIS A 24 14.13 -2.97 -6.58
C HIS A 24 12.99 -3.24 -5.60
N CYS A 25 13.34 -3.47 -4.33
CA CYS A 25 12.35 -3.63 -3.25
C CYS A 25 11.46 -2.37 -3.19
N PRO A 26 10.13 -2.50 -3.37
CA PRO A 26 9.24 -1.36 -3.32
C PRO A 26 9.23 -0.78 -1.92
N SER A 27 9.14 0.54 -1.83
CA SER A 27 8.98 1.21 -0.54
C SER A 27 7.58 0.94 0.01
N GLU A 28 7.38 1.16 1.31
CA GLU A 28 6.06 1.08 1.92
C GLU A 28 5.04 1.97 1.20
N GLU A 29 5.45 3.16 0.76
CA GLU A 29 4.60 4.08 0.01
C GLU A 29 4.24 3.58 -1.40
N ASP A 30 5.17 2.94 -2.11
CA ASP A 30 4.88 2.32 -3.42
C ASP A 30 3.89 1.15 -3.26
N ALA A 31 4.12 0.31 -2.25
CA ALA A 31 3.23 -0.77 -1.89
C ALA A 31 1.83 -0.24 -1.51
N ALA A 32 1.77 0.82 -0.71
CA ALA A 32 0.52 1.46 -0.32
C ALA A 32 -0.26 2.03 -1.50
N ARG A 33 0.42 2.67 -2.47
CA ARG A 33 -0.24 3.15 -3.69
C ARG A 33 -0.85 2.02 -4.50
N ALA A 34 -0.12 0.91 -4.66
CA ALA A 34 -0.65 -0.24 -5.37
C ALA A 34 -1.85 -0.87 -4.64
N ILE A 35 -1.76 -1.02 -3.31
CA ILE A 35 -2.88 -1.51 -2.49
C ILE A 35 -4.09 -0.59 -2.62
N ARG A 36 -3.90 0.72 -2.53
CA ARG A 36 -4.98 1.70 -2.68
C ARG A 36 -5.63 1.60 -4.06
N SER A 37 -4.85 1.56 -5.13
CA SER A 37 -5.36 1.44 -6.51
C SER A 37 -6.14 0.13 -6.71
N HIS A 38 -5.72 -0.95 -6.07
CA HIS A 38 -6.40 -2.24 -6.12
C HIS A 38 -7.72 -2.27 -5.32
N LEU A 39 -7.72 -1.77 -4.08
CA LEU A 39 -8.88 -1.81 -3.19
C LEU A 39 -9.90 -0.70 -3.52
N PHE A 40 -9.41 0.44 -3.98
CA PHE A 40 -10.19 1.64 -4.23
C PHE A 40 -9.92 2.21 -5.64
N PRO A 41 -10.15 1.42 -6.71
CA PRO A 41 -9.84 1.84 -8.08
C PRO A 41 -10.63 3.07 -8.54
N VAL A 42 -11.77 3.36 -7.91
CA VAL A 42 -12.61 4.53 -8.19
C VAL A 42 -12.14 5.77 -7.41
N MET A 43 -11.35 5.59 -6.35
CA MET A 43 -10.83 6.69 -5.52
C MET A 43 -9.43 7.14 -5.97
N ASP A 44 -9.01 6.83 -7.20
CA ASP A 44 -7.70 7.26 -7.73
C ASP A 44 -7.56 8.79 -7.73
N GLU A 45 -8.68 9.52 -7.86
CA GLU A 45 -8.75 10.99 -7.78
C GLU A 45 -8.78 11.56 -6.35
N LEU A 46 -8.71 10.73 -5.30
CA LEU A 46 -8.70 11.25 -3.92
C LEU A 46 -7.41 12.04 -3.68
N ASP A 47 -7.58 13.35 -3.52
CA ASP A 47 -6.50 14.27 -3.22
C ASP A 47 -5.98 14.03 -1.78
N LEU A 48 -4.72 13.58 -1.67
CA LEU A 48 -4.04 13.31 -0.40
C LEU A 48 -3.37 14.56 0.22
N ASN A 49 -3.76 15.78 -0.17
CA ASN A 49 -3.13 17.04 0.29
C ASN A 49 -2.92 17.11 1.82
N ASP A 50 -3.85 16.59 2.64
CA ASP A 50 -3.69 16.58 4.10
C ASP A 50 -2.57 15.68 4.63
N PHE A 51 -2.15 14.68 3.85
CA PHE A 51 -1.13 13.69 4.21
C PHE A 51 0.23 13.99 3.58
N GLN A 52 0.26 14.60 2.39
CA GLN A 52 1.46 14.88 1.60
C GLN A 52 2.53 15.67 2.38
N ASP A 53 2.12 16.63 3.22
CA ASP A 53 3.04 17.48 4.01
C ASP A 53 3.45 16.86 5.36
N ARG A 54 2.78 15.78 5.80
CA ARG A 54 2.86 15.29 7.19
C ARG A 54 3.60 13.98 7.37
N THR A 55 3.90 13.24 6.30
CA THR A 55 4.57 11.94 6.39
C THR A 55 5.28 11.55 5.09
N ILE A 56 6.33 10.73 5.21
CA ILE A 56 7.10 10.17 4.09
C ILE A 56 6.26 9.14 3.30
N SER A 57 5.29 8.50 3.96
CA SER A 57 4.35 7.52 3.37
C SER A 57 2.89 7.99 3.53
N PRO A 58 2.44 9.03 2.79
CA PRO A 58 1.09 9.59 2.94
C PRO A 58 0.00 8.59 2.58
N THR A 59 0.25 7.72 1.60
CA THR A 59 -0.71 6.71 1.17
C THR A 59 -0.83 5.59 2.20
N ALA A 60 0.30 5.12 2.75
CA ALA A 60 0.29 4.09 3.78
C ALA A 60 -0.46 4.56 5.05
N ARG A 61 -0.23 5.81 5.43
CA ARG A 61 -0.93 6.44 6.55
C ARG A 61 -2.44 6.57 6.28
N TRP A 62 -2.81 7.05 5.10
CA TRP A 62 -4.21 7.16 4.70
C TRP A 62 -4.91 5.79 4.73
N LEU A 63 -4.28 4.74 4.19
CA LEU A 63 -4.81 3.38 4.23
C LEU A 63 -5.09 2.92 5.66
N LYS A 64 -4.18 3.21 6.58
CA LYS A 64 -4.34 2.86 8.00
C LYS A 64 -5.45 3.67 8.68
N GLU A 65 -5.47 4.99 8.50
CA GLU A 65 -6.39 5.89 9.22
C GLU A 65 -7.82 5.89 8.62
N HIS A 66 -7.96 5.77 7.30
CA HIS A 66 -9.26 5.81 6.61
C HIS A 66 -9.83 4.44 6.26
N SER A 67 -8.96 3.46 5.98
CA SER A 67 -9.38 2.14 5.51
C SER A 67 -9.00 1.01 6.46
N GLY A 68 -8.33 1.28 7.58
CA GLY A 68 -7.84 0.25 8.50
C GLY A 68 -6.78 -0.69 7.91
N VAL A 69 -6.28 -0.41 6.70
CA VAL A 69 -5.34 -1.27 5.99
C VAL A 69 -3.92 -0.97 6.43
N THR A 70 -3.15 -1.99 6.82
CA THR A 70 -1.76 -1.82 7.26
C THR A 70 -0.83 -2.82 6.59
N ILE A 71 0.22 -2.33 5.93
CA ILE A 71 1.27 -3.15 5.34
C ILE A 71 2.04 -3.83 6.48
N THR A 72 2.15 -5.16 6.40
CA THR A 72 2.79 -6.00 7.42
C THR A 72 4.17 -6.47 6.97
N SER A 73 4.32 -6.79 5.68
CA SER A 73 5.61 -7.24 5.15
C SER A 73 5.73 -7.02 3.64
N ILE A 74 6.96 -6.83 3.17
CA ILE A 74 7.32 -6.73 1.76
C ILE A 74 8.56 -7.59 1.55
N HIS A 75 8.47 -8.60 0.70
CA HIS A 75 9.59 -9.48 0.39
C HIS A 75 9.60 -9.90 -1.07
N GLU A 76 10.75 -10.35 -1.57
CA GLU A 76 10.88 -10.86 -2.93
C GLU A 76 10.09 -12.18 -3.05
N ALA A 77 9.25 -12.28 -4.08
CA ALA A 77 8.52 -13.50 -4.37
C ALA A 77 9.50 -14.61 -4.78
N PRO A 78 9.25 -15.88 -4.39
CA PRO A 78 10.14 -17.01 -4.69
C PRO A 78 10.23 -17.36 -6.18
#